data_AF-A0A1Q8AJL2-F1
#
_entry.id   AF-A0A1Q8AJL2-F1
#
_cell.length_a   1.000
_cell.length_b   1.000
_cell.length_c   1.000
_cell.angle_alpha   90.00
_cell.angle_beta   90.00
_cell.angle_gamma   90.00
#
_symmetry.space_group_name_H-M   'P 1'
#
loop_
_entity.id
_entity.type
_entity.pdbx_description
1 polymer ?
#
loop_
_entity_poly.entity_id
_entity_poly.type
_entity_poly.pdbx_seq_one_letter_code
_entity_poly.pdbx_strand_id
1 'polypeptide(L)'
;MKVHLMGIGGAGVSALARVFLARGDEVSGCDVRESDTTAALEDAGVRVEIGHDPEHVLFKDLLVYSGAIKESPELDAAKAMGVRVLTRAEMLAALIAESDSIAIAGSAGKTTVTHMTGHILTEAGYDPTVLVGDGSSARAGRSKWLVAEVDESDGSLILHRPNRAIVTNIEFDHPDHFKDVEEVQDLFARFVAGLPAEGLAVLCADDERARTLETPARRITYGFSESADYRCDDRRPITIHHAGHELGKVNLRQPGRHRWSDFPAPTGGWNSSVFSRARQSMTTTPITRPRFAPPCRRCASSGTAASSWFFSRTVTRGCRRCSRTSRVRSPQRTACWWSTYTAPGRRTRPASRRATCQT
;
A
#
# COMPACT_ATOMS: atom_id res chain seq x y z
N MET A 1 -7.73 21.34 -16.90
CA MET A 1 -8.49 21.99 -15.82
C MET A 1 -7.54 22.85 -14.99
N LYS A 2 -8.04 23.90 -14.34
CA LYS A 2 -7.29 24.71 -13.37
C LYS A 2 -7.66 24.31 -11.96
N VAL A 3 -6.74 23.65 -11.27
CA VAL A 3 -6.96 23.06 -9.95
C VAL A 3 -6.15 23.81 -8.91
N HIS A 4 -6.80 24.20 -7.81
CA HIS A 4 -6.13 24.71 -6.62
C HIS A 4 -6.25 23.70 -5.47
N LEU A 5 -5.13 23.39 -4.82
CA LEU A 5 -5.09 22.45 -3.70
C LEU A 5 -4.69 23.12 -2.39
N MET A 6 -5.57 23.11 -1.38
CA MET A 6 -5.29 23.65 -0.05
C MET A 6 -4.78 22.57 0.91
N GLY A 7 -3.73 22.90 1.65
CA GLY A 7 -2.98 21.94 2.47
C GLY A 7 -2.10 21.05 1.60
N ILE A 8 -1.52 21.61 0.53
CA ILE A 8 -0.81 20.87 -0.52
C ILE A 8 0.45 20.16 -0.01
N GLY A 9 1.04 20.61 1.10
CA GLY A 9 2.17 19.96 1.76
C GLY A 9 1.79 18.66 2.48
N GLY A 10 0.50 18.42 2.72
CA GLY A 10 -0.01 17.16 3.25
C GLY A 10 0.20 15.99 2.28
N ALA A 11 0.55 14.82 2.82
CA ALA A 11 0.84 13.63 2.02
C ALA A 11 -0.30 13.27 1.05
N GLY A 12 -1.56 13.28 1.53
CA GLY A 12 -2.71 12.96 0.70
C GLY A 12 -3.04 14.00 -0.38
N VAL A 13 -2.83 15.29 -0.10
CA VAL A 13 -3.14 16.37 -1.06
C VAL A 13 -2.02 16.52 -2.09
N SER A 14 -0.75 16.43 -1.68
CA SER A 14 0.39 16.40 -2.60
C SER A 14 0.33 15.22 -3.58
N ALA A 15 -0.18 14.06 -3.14
CA ALA A 15 -0.43 12.93 -4.02
C ALA A 15 -1.43 13.28 -5.15
N LEU A 16 -2.53 13.96 -4.81
CA LEU A 16 -3.51 14.43 -5.80
C LEU A 16 -2.89 15.48 -6.74
N ALA A 17 -2.11 16.42 -6.21
CA ALA A 17 -1.42 17.43 -7.02
C ALA A 17 -0.53 16.80 -8.10
N ARG A 18 0.23 15.75 -7.74
CA ARG A 18 1.06 15.00 -8.70
C ARG A 18 0.24 14.30 -9.78
N VAL A 19 -0.95 13.78 -9.44
CA VAL A 19 -1.85 13.15 -10.42
C VAL A 19 -2.40 14.18 -11.40
N PHE A 20 -2.89 15.32 -10.91
CA PHE A 20 -3.38 16.40 -11.78
C PHE A 20 -2.26 16.94 -12.69
N LEU A 21 -1.07 17.16 -12.14
CA LEU A 21 0.08 17.63 -12.92
C LEU A 21 0.43 16.65 -14.04
N ALA A 22 0.45 15.35 -13.76
CA ALA A 22 0.74 14.32 -14.76
C ALA A 22 -0.36 14.16 -15.83
N ARG A 23 -1.60 14.55 -15.53
CA ARG A 23 -2.70 14.64 -16.50
C ARG A 23 -2.60 15.89 -17.40
N GLY A 24 -1.68 16.80 -17.11
CA GLY A 24 -1.51 18.05 -17.83
C GLY A 24 -2.44 19.17 -17.35
N ASP A 25 -3.02 19.04 -16.15
CA ASP A 25 -3.81 20.11 -15.54
C ASP A 25 -2.92 21.25 -15.04
N GLU A 26 -3.47 22.46 -14.99
CA GLU A 26 -2.81 23.61 -14.37
C GLU A 26 -3.02 23.51 -12.86
N VAL A 27 -1.94 23.21 -12.13
CA VAL A 27 -1.99 22.97 -10.69
C VAL A 27 -1.38 24.14 -9.94
N SER A 28 -2.13 24.68 -8.98
CA SER A 28 -1.60 25.52 -7.90
C SER A 28 -2.04 24.99 -6.54
N GLY A 29 -1.46 25.51 -5.46
CA GLY A 29 -1.92 25.16 -4.12
C GLY A 29 -1.34 26.07 -3.05
N CYS A 30 -1.87 25.93 -1.84
CA CYS A 30 -1.37 26.64 -0.68
C CYS A 30 -1.17 25.73 0.52
N ASP A 31 -0.31 26.16 1.44
CA ASP A 31 -0.14 25.54 2.75
C ASP A 31 0.21 26.59 3.82
N VAL A 32 0.07 26.25 5.10
CA VAL A 32 0.35 27.17 6.22
C VAL A 32 1.85 27.39 6.43
N ARG A 33 2.70 26.51 5.90
CA ARG A 33 4.16 26.59 6.01
C ARG A 33 4.84 25.84 4.87
N GLU A 34 6.08 26.24 4.61
CA GLU A 34 6.98 25.51 3.72
C GLU A 34 7.35 24.13 4.28
N SER A 35 7.63 23.21 3.38
CA SER A 35 8.09 21.84 3.68
C SER A 35 8.86 21.25 2.50
N ASP A 36 9.55 20.14 2.72
CA ASP A 36 10.18 19.37 1.63
C ASP A 36 9.16 18.97 0.55
N THR A 37 7.90 18.73 0.94
CA THR A 37 6.82 18.38 0.01
C THR A 37 6.43 19.57 -0.87
N THR A 38 6.29 20.77 -0.31
CA THR A 38 5.93 21.97 -1.08
C THR A 38 7.06 22.35 -2.03
N ALA A 39 8.31 22.33 -1.55
CA ALA A 39 9.49 22.59 -2.37
C ALA A 39 9.59 21.61 -3.56
N ALA A 40 9.37 20.31 -3.32
CA ALA A 40 9.38 19.31 -4.39
C ALA A 40 8.25 19.48 -5.42
N LEU A 41 7.13 20.09 -5.04
CA LEU A 41 6.03 20.41 -5.97
C LEU A 41 6.35 21.66 -6.78
N GLU A 42 6.96 22.67 -6.18
CA GLU A 42 7.47 23.85 -6.89
C GLU A 42 8.52 23.47 -7.93
N ASP A 43 9.47 22.61 -7.56
CA ASP A 43 10.46 22.03 -8.49
C ASP A 43 9.79 21.27 -9.65
N ALA A 44 8.60 20.71 -9.43
CA ALA A 44 7.80 20.04 -10.44
C ALA A 44 6.92 21.00 -11.28
N GLY A 45 6.99 22.31 -11.02
CA GLY A 45 6.26 23.34 -11.76
C GLY A 45 4.88 23.72 -11.19
N VAL A 46 4.56 23.29 -9.97
CA VAL A 46 3.33 23.72 -9.28
C VAL A 46 3.57 25.08 -8.64
N ARG A 47 2.64 26.03 -8.83
CA ARG A 47 2.66 27.29 -8.05
C ARG A 47 2.17 27.00 -6.64
N VAL A 48 3.07 27.09 -5.65
CA VAL A 48 2.73 26.95 -4.23
C VAL A 48 2.78 28.31 -3.54
N GLU A 49 1.77 28.61 -2.74
CA GLU A 49 1.64 29.85 -1.99
C GLU A 49 1.57 29.56 -0.49
N ILE A 50 2.25 30.36 0.33
CA ILE A 50 2.27 30.15 1.78
C ILE A 50 1.27 31.10 2.44
N GLY A 51 0.41 30.52 3.28
CA GLY A 51 -0.70 31.21 3.90
C GLY A 51 -2.01 31.03 3.14
N HIS A 52 -3.05 31.67 3.67
CA HIS A 52 -4.40 31.59 3.13
C HIS A 52 -4.83 32.95 2.58
N ASP A 53 -5.25 32.99 1.31
CA ASP A 53 -5.65 34.21 0.62
C ASP A 53 -6.81 33.91 -0.37
N PRO A 54 -7.96 34.61 -0.28
CA PRO A 54 -9.08 34.40 -1.20
C PRO A 54 -8.72 34.57 -2.68
N GLU A 55 -7.64 35.30 -3.01
CA GLU A 55 -7.17 35.45 -4.39
C GLU A 55 -6.63 34.15 -5.01
N HIS A 56 -6.21 33.18 -4.19
CA HIS A 56 -5.68 31.90 -4.66
C HIS A 56 -6.66 31.11 -5.54
N VAL A 57 -7.97 31.29 -5.32
CA VAL A 57 -9.04 30.60 -6.04
C VAL A 57 -9.55 31.36 -7.26
N LEU A 58 -8.99 32.53 -7.56
CA LEU A 58 -9.35 33.30 -8.74
C LEU A 58 -9.07 32.50 -10.01
N PHE A 59 -10.07 32.46 -10.90
CA PHE A 59 -10.02 31.79 -12.20
C PHE A 59 -9.71 30.28 -12.11
N LYS A 60 -10.10 29.62 -11.02
CA LYS A 60 -9.96 28.17 -10.84
C LYS A 60 -11.25 27.44 -11.17
N ASP A 61 -11.13 26.24 -11.71
CA ASP A 61 -12.26 25.37 -12.01
C ASP A 61 -12.63 24.50 -10.80
N LEU A 62 -11.61 24.09 -10.02
CA LEU A 62 -11.73 23.15 -8.92
C LEU A 62 -10.82 23.57 -7.75
N LEU A 63 -11.39 23.55 -6.54
CA LEU A 63 -10.69 23.64 -5.27
C LEU A 63 -10.75 22.29 -4.56
N VAL A 64 -9.58 21.73 -4.22
CA VAL A 64 -9.47 20.53 -3.40
C VAL A 64 -8.81 20.89 -2.08
N TYR A 65 -9.35 20.46 -0.95
CA TYR A 65 -8.79 20.80 0.37
C TYR A 65 -8.62 19.60 1.30
N SER A 66 -7.64 19.68 2.19
CA SER A 66 -7.49 18.74 3.29
C SER A 66 -8.68 18.83 4.25
N GLY A 67 -9.25 17.68 4.66
CA GLY A 67 -10.34 17.64 5.65
C GLY A 67 -9.98 18.21 7.03
N ALA A 68 -8.69 18.48 7.29
CA ALA A 68 -8.25 19.20 8.48
C ALA A 68 -8.60 20.71 8.44
N ILE A 69 -8.85 21.27 7.27
CA ILE A 69 -9.21 22.67 7.07
C ILE A 69 -10.74 22.77 7.15
N LYS A 70 -11.24 23.41 8.21
CA LYS A 70 -12.69 23.57 8.44
C LYS A 70 -13.22 24.90 7.91
N GLU A 71 -12.45 25.96 8.09
CA GLU A 71 -12.79 27.33 7.73
C GLU A 71 -11.56 27.99 7.11
N SER A 72 -11.74 28.70 6.00
CA SER A 72 -10.70 29.54 5.41
C SER A 72 -11.34 30.54 4.44
N PRO A 73 -10.69 31.70 4.21
CA PRO A 73 -11.19 32.69 3.26
C PRO A 73 -11.26 32.15 1.82
N GLU A 74 -10.40 31.22 1.41
CA GLU A 74 -10.47 30.58 0.10
C GLU A 74 -11.71 29.72 -0.09
N LEU A 75 -12.15 29.01 0.96
CA LEU A 75 -13.36 28.19 0.88
C LEU A 75 -14.59 29.07 0.67
N ASP A 76 -14.66 30.20 1.35
CA ASP A 76 -15.76 31.16 1.22
C ASP A 76 -15.74 31.86 -0.14
N ALA A 77 -14.55 32.28 -0.59
CA ALA A 77 -14.35 32.88 -1.91
C ALA A 77 -14.71 31.91 -3.04
N ALA A 78 -14.26 30.65 -2.95
CA ALA A 78 -14.55 29.63 -3.95
C ALA A 78 -16.05 29.38 -4.10
N LYS A 79 -16.78 29.30 -2.98
CA LYS A 79 -18.24 29.19 -2.98
C LYS A 79 -18.90 30.41 -3.60
N ALA A 80 -18.48 31.62 -3.23
CA ALA A 80 -19.04 32.86 -3.77
C ALA A 80 -18.82 32.99 -5.29
N MET A 81 -17.73 32.45 -5.81
CA MET A 81 -17.36 32.47 -7.22
C MET A 81 -17.90 31.30 -8.04
N GLY A 82 -18.56 30.32 -7.40
CA GLY A 82 -19.06 29.11 -8.08
C GLY A 82 -17.98 28.12 -8.50
N VAL A 83 -16.79 28.19 -7.89
CA VAL A 83 -15.73 27.19 -8.08
C VAL A 83 -16.19 25.86 -7.48
N ARG A 84 -15.97 24.74 -8.16
CA ARG A 84 -16.29 23.42 -7.61
C ARG A 84 -15.38 23.16 -6.40
N VAL A 85 -15.95 22.87 -5.23
CA VAL A 85 -15.18 22.58 -4.01
C VAL A 85 -15.36 21.13 -3.62
N LEU A 86 -14.26 20.41 -3.40
CA LEU A 86 -14.24 19.02 -2.93
C LEU A 86 -13.22 18.84 -1.80
N THR A 87 -13.56 18.03 -0.81
CA THR A 87 -12.57 17.49 0.13
C THR A 87 -11.62 16.55 -0.61
N ARG A 88 -10.45 16.29 -0.01
CA ARG A 88 -9.52 15.24 -0.45
C ARG A 88 -10.21 13.89 -0.65
N ALA A 89 -11.09 13.49 0.28
CA ALA A 89 -11.77 12.19 0.23
C ALA A 89 -12.75 12.11 -0.95
N GLU A 90 -13.54 13.16 -1.16
CA GLU A 90 -14.46 13.27 -2.30
C GLU A 90 -13.70 13.31 -3.63
N MET A 91 -12.56 14.00 -3.68
CA MET A 91 -11.74 14.03 -4.89
C MET A 91 -11.14 12.65 -5.21
N LEU A 92 -10.64 11.94 -4.20
CA LEU A 92 -10.20 10.55 -4.39
C LEU A 92 -11.34 9.66 -4.89
N ALA A 93 -12.55 9.80 -4.31
CA ALA A 93 -13.73 9.06 -4.76
C ALA A 93 -14.11 9.38 -6.21
N ALA A 94 -14.05 10.65 -6.61
CA ALA A 94 -14.30 11.06 -7.99
C ALA A 94 -13.25 10.47 -8.95
N LEU A 95 -11.96 10.51 -8.60
CA LEU A 95 -10.90 9.88 -9.40
C LEU A 95 -11.12 8.37 -9.57
N ILE A 96 -11.52 7.69 -8.50
CA ILE A 96 -11.83 6.25 -8.54
C ILE A 96 -13.01 5.96 -9.47
N ALA A 97 -14.08 6.75 -9.38
CA ALA A 97 -15.30 6.57 -10.17
C ALA A 97 -15.09 6.85 -11.67
N GLU A 98 -14.20 7.79 -12.01
CA GLU A 98 -13.89 8.15 -13.41
C GLU A 98 -12.86 7.23 -14.07
N SER A 99 -12.16 6.39 -13.29
CA SER A 99 -11.06 5.54 -13.77
C SER A 99 -11.48 4.07 -13.88
N ASP A 100 -10.72 3.27 -14.64
CA ASP A 100 -10.82 1.80 -14.61
C ASP A 100 -10.13 1.29 -13.33
N SER A 101 -10.88 1.32 -12.24
CA SER A 101 -10.30 1.38 -10.89
C SER A 101 -10.24 0.03 -10.18
N ILE A 102 -9.23 -0.10 -9.32
CA ILE A 102 -9.04 -1.18 -8.34
C ILE A 102 -8.86 -0.53 -6.97
N ALA A 103 -9.88 -0.62 -6.12
CA ALA A 103 -9.79 -0.19 -4.74
C ALA A 103 -9.31 -1.34 -3.84
N ILE A 104 -8.37 -1.05 -2.95
CA ILE A 104 -7.81 -1.99 -1.99
C ILE A 104 -8.27 -1.58 -0.60
N ALA A 105 -9.07 -2.42 0.04
CA ALA A 105 -9.68 -2.19 1.34
C ALA A 105 -9.36 -3.34 2.31
N GLY A 106 -9.55 -3.10 3.62
CA GLY A 106 -9.41 -4.09 4.68
C GLY A 106 -8.59 -3.58 5.86
N SER A 107 -8.72 -4.20 7.03
CA SER A 107 -8.09 -3.68 8.26
C SER A 107 -6.56 -3.72 8.24
N ALA A 108 -5.97 -4.70 7.54
CA ALA A 108 -4.52 -4.82 7.38
C ALA A 108 -4.12 -5.22 5.95
N GLY A 109 -2.90 -4.87 5.54
CA GLY A 109 -2.32 -5.31 4.27
C GLY A 109 -2.57 -4.38 3.08
N LYS A 110 -3.50 -3.41 3.20
CA LYS A 110 -3.90 -2.47 2.12
C LYS A 110 -2.72 -1.88 1.35
N THR A 111 -1.85 -1.12 2.01
CA THR A 111 -0.68 -0.48 1.38
C THR A 111 0.22 -1.46 0.64
N THR A 112 0.42 -2.66 1.19
CA THR A 112 1.26 -3.68 0.54
C THR A 112 0.61 -4.19 -0.73
N VAL A 113 -0.67 -4.54 -0.66
CA VAL A 113 -1.46 -5.00 -1.82
C VAL A 113 -1.56 -3.91 -2.88
N THR A 114 -1.75 -2.66 -2.50
CA THR A 114 -1.79 -1.49 -3.41
C THR A 114 -0.50 -1.37 -4.21
N HIS A 115 0.65 -1.40 -3.52
CA HIS A 115 1.94 -1.35 -4.19
C HIS A 115 2.19 -2.55 -5.10
N MET A 116 1.85 -3.77 -4.64
CA MET A 116 2.02 -4.97 -5.44
C MET A 116 1.14 -4.93 -6.70
N THR A 117 -0.13 -4.57 -6.55
CA THR A 117 -1.08 -4.45 -7.67
C THR A 117 -0.62 -3.40 -8.67
N GLY A 118 -0.26 -2.21 -8.19
CA GLY A 118 0.25 -1.12 -9.03
C GLY A 118 1.54 -1.50 -9.77
N HIS A 119 2.46 -2.19 -9.10
CA HIS A 119 3.71 -2.66 -9.71
C HIS A 119 3.44 -3.69 -10.80
N ILE A 120 2.62 -4.72 -10.52
CA ILE A 120 2.28 -5.74 -11.51
C ILE A 120 1.66 -5.13 -12.77
N LEU A 121 0.71 -4.21 -12.60
CA LEU A 121 0.06 -3.53 -13.71
C LEU A 121 1.05 -2.66 -14.51
N THR A 122 1.99 -2.00 -13.83
CA THR A 122 3.06 -1.23 -14.48
C THR A 122 3.94 -2.12 -15.35
N GLU A 123 4.39 -3.25 -14.81
CA GLU A 123 5.25 -4.23 -15.51
C GLU A 123 4.54 -4.95 -16.65
N ALA A 124 3.21 -5.09 -16.53
CA ALA A 124 2.35 -5.59 -17.58
C ALA A 124 2.09 -4.57 -18.70
N GLY A 125 2.57 -3.32 -18.55
CA GLY A 125 2.43 -2.26 -19.54
C GLY A 125 1.11 -1.48 -19.48
N TYR A 126 0.32 -1.66 -18.42
CA TYR A 126 -0.93 -0.89 -18.23
C TYR A 126 -0.70 0.53 -17.72
N ASP A 127 0.50 0.86 -17.21
CA ASP A 127 0.89 2.19 -16.71
C ASP A 127 -0.17 2.89 -15.82
N PRO A 128 -0.57 2.26 -14.69
CA PRO A 128 -1.64 2.77 -13.85
C PRO A 128 -1.20 3.97 -13.01
N THR A 129 -2.17 4.81 -12.64
CA THR A 129 -2.03 5.69 -11.47
C THR A 129 -2.17 4.85 -10.21
N VAL A 130 -1.32 5.07 -9.22
CA VAL A 130 -1.31 4.35 -7.94
C VAL A 130 -1.35 5.37 -6.80
N LEU A 131 -2.36 5.27 -5.93
CA LEU A 131 -2.59 6.15 -4.80
C LEU A 131 -2.62 5.35 -3.50
N VAL A 132 -1.72 5.66 -2.58
CA VAL A 132 -1.71 5.08 -1.23
C VAL A 132 -2.53 5.98 -0.30
N GLY A 133 -3.39 5.40 0.55
CA GLY A 133 -4.47 6.11 1.25
C GLY A 133 -3.99 7.15 2.27
N ASP A 134 -2.82 6.93 2.88
CA ASP A 134 -2.14 7.89 3.76
C ASP A 134 -1.40 8.99 2.97
N GLY A 135 -1.39 8.90 1.64
CA GLY A 135 -0.68 9.81 0.73
C GLY A 135 0.84 9.70 0.78
N SER A 136 1.40 8.75 1.53
CA SER A 136 2.86 8.57 1.66
C SER A 136 3.52 8.23 0.33
N SER A 137 2.76 7.69 -0.62
CA SER A 137 3.22 7.37 -1.95
C SER A 137 2.13 7.59 -2.99
N ALA A 138 2.53 8.15 -4.13
CA ALA A 138 1.72 8.24 -5.31
C ALA A 138 2.60 8.03 -6.55
N ARG A 139 2.05 7.31 -7.52
CA ARG A 139 2.59 7.24 -8.88
C ARG A 139 1.50 7.74 -9.81
N ALA A 140 1.79 8.77 -10.58
CA ALA A 140 0.91 9.15 -11.66
C ALA A 140 1.24 8.32 -12.92
N GLY A 141 0.26 7.54 -13.37
CA GLY A 141 0.32 6.82 -14.63
C GLY A 141 -0.41 7.59 -15.73
N ARG A 142 -0.24 7.18 -16.98
CA ARG A 142 -0.85 7.86 -18.14
C ARG A 142 -2.09 7.15 -18.69
N SER A 143 -2.42 5.97 -18.18
CA SER A 143 -3.61 5.24 -18.61
C SER A 143 -4.83 5.53 -17.74
N LYS A 144 -5.98 4.99 -18.16
CA LYS A 144 -7.22 5.02 -17.38
C LYS A 144 -7.19 4.15 -16.12
N TRP A 145 -6.16 3.31 -15.93
CA TRP A 145 -6.09 2.43 -14.78
C TRP A 145 -5.72 3.20 -13.51
N LEU A 146 -6.46 2.94 -12.45
CA LEU A 146 -6.19 3.52 -11.13
C LEU A 146 -6.22 2.43 -10.07
N VAL A 147 -5.17 2.36 -9.25
CA VAL A 147 -5.12 1.52 -8.05
C VAL A 147 -5.10 2.45 -6.85
N ALA A 148 -6.07 2.33 -5.96
CA ALA A 148 -6.15 3.15 -4.76
C ALA A 148 -6.29 2.29 -3.52
N GLU A 149 -5.50 2.59 -2.50
CA GLU A 149 -5.84 2.20 -1.13
C GLU A 149 -6.99 3.08 -0.63
N VAL A 150 -8.02 2.44 -0.13
CA VAL A 150 -9.19 3.09 0.48
C VAL A 150 -9.28 2.65 1.93
N ASP A 151 -9.60 3.59 2.81
CA ASP A 151 -9.56 3.37 4.26
C ASP A 151 -10.97 3.37 4.86
N GLU A 152 -11.15 2.59 5.91
CA GLU A 152 -12.39 2.49 6.67
C GLU A 152 -12.49 3.52 7.80
N SER A 153 -11.36 4.08 8.24
CA SER A 153 -11.19 4.76 9.54
C SER A 153 -12.13 5.94 9.84
N ASP A 154 -12.70 6.60 8.84
CA ASP A 154 -13.62 7.73 8.97
C ASP A 154 -14.97 7.51 8.26
N GLY A 155 -15.27 6.27 7.88
CA GLY A 155 -16.50 5.91 7.16
C GLY A 155 -16.48 6.34 5.69
N SER A 156 -15.40 6.93 5.19
CA SER A 156 -15.28 7.37 3.78
C SER A 156 -15.28 6.22 2.77
N LEU A 157 -15.09 4.98 3.23
CA LEU A 157 -15.07 3.79 2.37
C LEU A 157 -16.28 3.72 1.42
N ILE A 158 -17.48 4.07 1.89
CA ILE A 158 -18.72 4.02 1.08
C ILE A 158 -18.85 5.15 0.04
N LEU A 159 -17.99 6.17 0.09
CA LEU A 159 -17.92 7.21 -0.94
C LEU A 159 -17.33 6.64 -2.24
N HIS A 160 -16.51 5.60 -2.13
CA HIS A 160 -15.80 5.04 -3.28
C HIS A 160 -16.70 4.10 -4.08
N ARG A 161 -16.73 4.31 -5.39
CA ARG A 161 -17.45 3.49 -6.37
C ARG A 161 -16.48 2.92 -7.41
N PRO A 162 -15.62 1.96 -7.02
CA PRO A 162 -14.65 1.40 -7.95
C PRO A 162 -15.27 0.38 -8.90
N ASN A 163 -14.62 0.08 -10.02
CA ASN A 163 -15.01 -1.06 -10.87
C ASN A 163 -14.65 -2.40 -10.22
N ARG A 164 -13.56 -2.42 -9.43
CA ARG A 164 -13.02 -3.63 -8.80
C ARG A 164 -12.58 -3.32 -7.38
N ALA A 165 -12.84 -4.24 -6.47
CA ALA A 165 -12.37 -4.14 -5.09
C ALA A 165 -11.61 -5.40 -4.66
N ILE A 166 -10.57 -5.20 -3.86
CA ILE A 166 -9.89 -6.25 -3.10
C ILE A 166 -10.14 -5.99 -1.61
N VAL A 167 -10.69 -6.97 -0.90
CA VAL A 167 -10.90 -6.92 0.55
C VAL A 167 -9.98 -7.93 1.23
N THR A 168 -9.01 -7.43 2.00
CA THR A 168 -7.95 -8.26 2.58
C THR A 168 -8.37 -9.01 3.84
N ASN A 169 -9.03 -8.33 4.75
CA ASN A 169 -9.56 -8.84 6.02
C ASN A 169 -10.46 -7.79 6.66
N ILE A 170 -11.28 -8.22 7.62
CA ILE A 170 -12.16 -7.33 8.38
C ILE A 170 -11.99 -7.66 9.86
N GLU A 171 -11.24 -6.80 10.55
CA GLU A 171 -11.04 -6.85 12.00
C GLU A 171 -11.65 -5.60 12.65
N PHE A 172 -11.90 -5.68 13.96
CA PHE A 172 -12.30 -4.48 14.72
C PHE A 172 -11.09 -3.55 14.85
N ASP A 173 -11.13 -2.44 14.13
CA ASP A 173 -10.18 -1.34 14.23
C ASP A 173 -10.95 -0.01 14.36
N HIS A 174 -10.27 1.08 14.73
CA HIS A 174 -10.88 2.42 14.89
C HIS A 174 -12.10 2.46 15.85
N PRO A 175 -11.93 2.08 17.14
CA PRO A 175 -13.01 2.06 18.13
C PRO A 175 -13.57 3.45 18.49
N ASP A 176 -12.91 4.52 18.01
CA ASP A 176 -13.35 5.91 18.07
C ASP A 176 -14.41 6.24 17.01
N HIS A 177 -14.49 5.45 15.93
CA HIS A 177 -15.44 5.61 14.84
C HIS A 177 -16.49 4.49 14.81
N PHE A 178 -16.09 3.25 15.12
CA PHE A 178 -16.96 2.08 15.09
C PHE A 178 -17.26 1.56 16.50
N LYS A 179 -18.53 1.21 16.74
CA LYS A 179 -19.01 0.63 17.98
C LYS A 179 -18.52 -0.80 18.18
N ASP A 180 -18.60 -1.61 17.13
CA ASP A 180 -18.27 -3.03 17.14
C ASP A 180 -17.83 -3.51 15.74
N VAL A 181 -17.40 -4.77 15.65
CA VAL A 181 -16.90 -5.34 14.39
C VAL A 181 -18.02 -5.58 13.39
N GLU A 182 -19.26 -5.73 13.86
CA GLU A 182 -20.45 -5.84 13.04
C GLU A 182 -20.67 -4.54 12.25
N GLU A 183 -20.50 -3.37 12.87
CA GLU A 183 -20.56 -2.08 12.15
C GLU A 183 -19.47 -1.93 11.08
N VAL A 184 -18.25 -2.41 11.36
CA VAL A 184 -17.18 -2.46 10.36
C VAL A 184 -17.59 -3.39 9.21
N GLN A 185 -18.09 -4.59 9.51
CA GLN A 185 -18.54 -5.53 8.48
C GLN A 185 -19.68 -4.95 7.62
N ASP A 186 -20.62 -4.23 8.21
CA ASP A 186 -21.72 -3.56 7.50
C ASP A 186 -21.21 -2.44 6.58
N LEU A 187 -20.15 -1.72 6.97
CA LEU A 187 -19.48 -0.76 6.10
C LEU A 187 -18.88 -1.44 4.87
N PHE A 188 -18.13 -2.54 5.06
CA PHE A 188 -17.55 -3.32 3.97
C PHE A 188 -18.61 -3.96 3.08
N ALA A 189 -19.71 -4.46 3.66
CA ALA A 189 -20.84 -5.01 2.90
C ALA A 189 -21.46 -3.95 1.99
N ARG A 190 -21.69 -2.72 2.50
CA ARG A 190 -22.21 -1.61 1.67
C ARG A 190 -21.23 -1.17 0.58
N PHE A 191 -19.93 -1.19 0.87
CA PHE A 191 -18.89 -0.88 -0.10
C PHE A 191 -18.87 -1.89 -1.25
N VAL A 192 -18.83 -3.19 -0.93
CA VAL A 192 -18.77 -4.29 -1.90
C VAL A 192 -20.10 -4.49 -2.65
N ALA A 193 -21.24 -4.23 -2.01
CA ALA A 193 -22.56 -4.20 -2.66
C ALA A 193 -22.70 -3.03 -3.65
N GLY A 194 -21.93 -1.95 -3.47
CA GLY A 194 -21.91 -0.80 -4.37
C GLY A 194 -21.07 -0.99 -5.63
N LEU A 195 -20.43 -2.15 -5.81
CA LEU A 195 -19.73 -2.49 -7.06
C LEU A 195 -20.73 -2.64 -8.21
N PRO A 196 -20.33 -2.28 -9.45
CA PRO A 196 -21.18 -2.51 -10.62
C PRO A 196 -21.31 -4.02 -10.91
N ALA A 197 -22.40 -4.44 -11.55
CA ALA A 197 -22.68 -5.85 -11.83
C ALA A 197 -21.62 -6.52 -12.72
N GLU A 198 -21.04 -5.76 -13.65
CA GLU A 198 -19.91 -6.16 -14.50
C GLU A 198 -18.54 -6.08 -13.78
N GLY A 199 -18.54 -5.60 -12.54
CA GLY A 199 -17.34 -5.42 -11.73
C GLY A 199 -16.76 -6.73 -11.18
N LEU A 200 -15.76 -6.58 -10.30
CA LEU A 200 -15.10 -7.70 -9.64
C LEU A 200 -14.84 -7.43 -8.16
N ALA A 201 -15.31 -8.32 -7.29
CA ALA A 201 -14.92 -8.40 -5.90
C ALA A 201 -13.92 -9.54 -5.70
N VAL A 202 -12.74 -9.22 -5.16
CA VAL A 202 -11.70 -10.17 -4.77
C VAL A 202 -11.64 -10.23 -3.24
N LEU A 203 -12.04 -11.35 -2.65
CA LEU A 203 -12.25 -11.47 -1.21
C LEU A 203 -11.32 -12.53 -0.60
N CYS A 204 -10.74 -12.23 0.56
CA CYS A 204 -9.91 -13.20 1.27
C CYS A 204 -10.76 -14.35 1.83
N ALA A 205 -10.51 -15.58 1.36
CA ALA A 205 -11.19 -16.80 1.79
C ALA A 205 -10.84 -17.23 3.22
N ASP A 206 -9.67 -16.79 3.72
CA ASP A 206 -9.17 -17.11 5.05
C ASP A 206 -9.79 -16.22 6.15
N ASP A 207 -10.45 -15.13 5.74
CA ASP A 207 -11.19 -14.23 6.62
C ASP A 207 -12.69 -14.48 6.49
N GLU A 208 -13.33 -14.89 7.58
CA GLU A 208 -14.75 -15.27 7.56
C GLU A 208 -15.69 -14.10 7.22
N ARG A 209 -15.36 -12.88 7.64
CA ARG A 209 -16.20 -11.70 7.42
C ARG A 209 -16.03 -11.20 5.99
N ALA A 210 -14.82 -11.22 5.45
CA ALA A 210 -14.54 -10.85 4.06
C ALA A 210 -15.14 -11.86 3.07
N ARG A 211 -14.97 -13.17 3.29
CA ARG A 211 -15.45 -14.21 2.36
C ARG A 211 -16.98 -14.28 2.24
N THR A 212 -17.70 -13.80 3.26
CA THR A 212 -19.17 -13.83 3.33
C THR A 212 -19.84 -12.56 2.80
N LEU A 213 -19.07 -11.57 2.33
CA LEU A 213 -19.65 -10.38 1.72
C LEU A 213 -20.39 -10.74 0.42
N GLU A 214 -21.60 -10.23 0.31
CA GLU A 214 -22.46 -10.37 -0.87
C GLU A 214 -22.24 -9.18 -1.82
N THR A 215 -22.31 -9.44 -3.13
CA THR A 215 -22.10 -8.42 -4.17
C THR A 215 -22.87 -8.77 -5.43
N PRO A 216 -23.38 -7.77 -6.18
CA PRO A 216 -23.91 -8.01 -7.53
C PRO A 216 -22.79 -8.28 -8.56
N ALA A 217 -21.54 -7.92 -8.23
CA ALA A 217 -20.39 -8.10 -9.10
C ALA A 217 -19.97 -9.57 -9.20
N ARG A 218 -19.06 -9.87 -10.13
CA ARG A 218 -18.38 -11.17 -10.11
C ARG A 218 -17.57 -11.30 -8.81
N ARG A 219 -17.72 -12.43 -8.11
CA ARG A 219 -16.94 -12.74 -6.89
C ARG A 219 -15.81 -13.72 -7.20
N ILE A 220 -14.62 -13.44 -6.69
CA ILE A 220 -13.45 -14.33 -6.68
C ILE A 220 -12.87 -14.34 -5.27
N THR A 221 -12.45 -15.50 -4.80
CA THR A 221 -11.81 -15.67 -3.51
C THR A 221 -10.34 -16.07 -3.63
N TYR A 222 -9.52 -15.66 -2.67
CA TYR A 222 -8.11 -16.05 -2.59
C TYR A 222 -7.71 -16.44 -1.17
N GLY A 223 -6.70 -17.27 -0.99
CA GLY A 223 -6.17 -17.59 0.34
C GLY A 223 -5.47 -18.93 0.41
N PHE A 224 -5.28 -19.43 1.63
CA PHE A 224 -4.78 -20.77 1.91
C PHE A 224 -5.90 -21.82 1.97
N SER A 225 -7.14 -21.38 2.22
CA SER A 225 -8.32 -22.25 2.27
C SER A 225 -8.44 -23.10 1.00
N GLU A 226 -8.85 -24.36 1.18
CA GLU A 226 -9.18 -25.25 0.06
C GLU A 226 -10.38 -24.77 -0.74
N SER A 227 -11.24 -23.94 -0.13
CA SER A 227 -12.41 -23.34 -0.78
C SER A 227 -12.08 -22.08 -1.59
N ALA A 228 -10.82 -21.62 -1.60
CA ALA A 228 -10.43 -20.43 -2.35
C ALA A 228 -10.34 -20.71 -3.86
N ASP A 229 -10.86 -19.80 -4.68
CA ASP A 229 -10.72 -19.90 -6.15
C ASP A 229 -9.25 -19.84 -6.55
N TYR A 230 -8.50 -18.92 -5.93
CA TYR A 230 -7.04 -18.82 -6.04
C TYR A 230 -6.37 -19.24 -4.74
N ARG A 231 -5.86 -20.48 -4.71
CA ARG A 231 -5.25 -21.07 -3.52
C ARG A 231 -3.74 -20.92 -3.53
N CYS A 232 -3.17 -20.47 -2.44
CA CYS A 232 -1.73 -20.43 -2.21
C CYS A 232 -1.28 -21.57 -1.29
N ASP A 233 -0.14 -22.17 -1.58
CA ASP A 233 0.53 -23.09 -0.66
C ASP A 233 1.25 -22.33 0.47
N ASP A 234 1.37 -22.95 1.63
CA ASP A 234 2.11 -22.46 2.79
C ASP A 234 3.65 -22.74 2.72
N ARG A 235 4.16 -23.09 1.54
CA ARG A 235 5.59 -23.44 1.38
C ARG A 235 6.26 -22.49 0.42
N ARG A 236 7.56 -22.27 0.61
CA ARG A 236 8.38 -21.49 -0.31
C ARG A 236 9.07 -22.40 -1.32
N PRO A 237 9.13 -22.00 -2.61
CA PRO A 237 8.36 -20.91 -3.23
C PRO A 237 6.85 -21.20 -3.20
N ILE A 238 6.03 -20.14 -3.08
CA ILE A 238 4.57 -20.22 -2.95
C ILE A 238 3.99 -20.68 -4.27
N THR A 239 3.33 -21.82 -4.30
CA THR A 239 2.58 -22.28 -5.47
C THR A 239 1.19 -21.67 -5.45
N ILE A 240 0.75 -21.12 -6.57
CA ILE A 240 -0.61 -20.62 -6.77
C ILE A 240 -1.37 -21.62 -7.62
N HIS A 241 -2.56 -22.00 -7.17
CA HIS A 241 -3.48 -22.91 -7.83
C HIS A 241 -4.77 -22.19 -8.19
N HIS A 242 -5.39 -22.56 -9.31
CA HIS A 242 -6.73 -22.11 -9.69
C HIS A 242 -7.48 -23.26 -10.35
N ALA A 243 -8.71 -23.51 -9.91
CA ALA A 243 -9.54 -24.63 -10.38
C ALA A 243 -8.78 -25.98 -10.43
N GLY A 244 -7.98 -26.26 -9.39
CA GLY A 244 -7.18 -27.50 -9.27
C GLY A 244 -5.88 -27.55 -10.08
N HIS A 245 -5.57 -26.51 -10.86
CA HIS A 245 -4.37 -26.46 -11.69
C HIS A 245 -3.31 -25.51 -11.11
N GLU A 246 -2.04 -25.93 -11.11
CA GLU A 246 -0.91 -25.05 -10.76
C GLU A 246 -0.77 -23.96 -11.84
N LEU A 247 -0.91 -22.69 -11.43
CA LEU A 247 -0.66 -21.53 -12.28
C LEU A 247 0.82 -21.15 -12.29
N GLY A 248 1.51 -21.39 -11.18
CA GLY A 248 2.94 -21.21 -11.07
C GLY A 248 3.41 -20.92 -9.66
N LYS A 249 4.72 -20.68 -9.54
CA LYS A 249 5.41 -20.47 -8.26
C LYS A 249 5.91 -19.04 -8.14
N VAL A 250 5.59 -18.39 -7.03
CA VAL A 250 5.99 -17.03 -6.67
C VAL A 250 6.99 -17.10 -5.50
N ASN A 251 8.09 -16.39 -5.62
CA ASN A 251 9.07 -16.26 -4.53
C ASN A 251 9.05 -14.85 -3.97
N LEU A 252 8.19 -14.61 -2.98
CA LEU A 252 8.12 -13.33 -2.29
C LEU A 252 9.30 -13.18 -1.33
N ARG A 253 10.11 -12.14 -1.51
CA ARG A 253 11.26 -11.85 -0.62
C ARG A 253 10.85 -11.53 0.82
N GLN A 254 9.58 -11.16 1.07
CA GLN A 254 9.09 -10.74 2.38
C GLN A 254 8.68 -11.94 3.26
N PRO A 255 9.13 -12.06 4.52
CA PRO A 255 8.74 -13.15 5.42
C PRO A 255 7.33 -12.97 6.03
N GLY A 256 6.66 -14.10 6.32
CA GLY A 256 5.39 -14.18 7.06
C GLY A 256 4.17 -14.54 6.20
N ARG A 257 3.30 -15.42 6.71
CA ARG A 257 2.10 -15.96 6.02
C ARG A 257 1.08 -14.88 5.64
N HIS A 258 0.89 -13.89 6.52
CA HIS A 258 -0.09 -12.82 6.34
C HIS A 258 0.18 -11.92 5.13
N ARG A 259 1.43 -11.88 4.64
CA ARG A 259 1.78 -11.15 3.41
C ARG A 259 1.66 -11.99 2.14
N TRP A 260 1.41 -13.28 2.27
CA TRP A 260 1.24 -14.19 1.14
C TRP A 260 -0.24 -14.28 0.76
N SER A 261 -1.13 -14.19 1.75
CA SER A 261 -2.55 -13.93 1.52
C SER A 261 -2.73 -12.61 0.76
N ASP A 262 -1.94 -11.58 1.03
CA ASP A 262 -1.98 -10.28 0.32
C ASP A 262 -1.62 -10.35 -1.19
N PHE A 263 -1.42 -11.53 -1.78
CA PHE A 263 -1.23 -11.65 -3.22
C PHE A 263 -2.57 -11.44 -3.96
N PRO A 264 -2.72 -10.37 -4.77
CA PRO A 264 -3.96 -10.14 -5.48
C PRO A 264 -4.22 -11.26 -6.50
N ALA A 265 -5.44 -11.79 -6.50
CA ALA A 265 -5.87 -12.70 -7.56
C ALA A 265 -5.79 -11.99 -8.94
N PRO A 266 -5.46 -12.71 -10.03
CA PRO A 266 -5.55 -12.17 -11.38
C PRO A 266 -6.95 -11.61 -11.63
N THR A 267 -7.05 -10.31 -11.93
CA THR A 267 -8.34 -9.71 -12.29
C THR A 267 -8.73 -10.12 -13.71
N GLY A 268 -10.04 -10.21 -14.00
CA GLY A 268 -10.55 -10.57 -15.32
C GLY A 268 -10.03 -9.61 -16.39
N GLY A 269 -8.99 -10.02 -17.11
CA GLY A 269 -8.18 -9.18 -18.00
C GLY A 269 -6.72 -9.66 -18.13
N TRP A 270 -6.26 -10.49 -17.20
CA TRP A 270 -4.88 -11.01 -17.20
C TRP A 270 -4.77 -12.22 -18.13
N ASN A 271 -4.15 -12.04 -19.29
CA ASN A 271 -3.74 -13.17 -20.13
C ASN A 271 -2.49 -13.87 -19.53
N SER A 272 -2.17 -15.07 -20.00
CA SER A 272 -0.99 -15.84 -19.54
C SER A 272 0.34 -15.08 -19.63
N SER A 273 0.45 -14.13 -20.56
CA SER A 273 1.65 -13.30 -20.73
C SER A 273 1.81 -12.25 -19.61
N VAL A 274 0.71 -11.68 -19.09
CA VAL A 274 0.71 -10.75 -17.95
C VAL A 274 1.19 -11.47 -16.69
N PHE A 275 0.69 -12.68 -16.43
CA PHE A 275 1.13 -13.50 -15.30
C PHE A 275 2.63 -13.86 -15.39
N SER A 276 3.13 -14.14 -16.60
CA SER A 276 4.55 -14.46 -16.81
C SER A 276 5.49 -13.28 -16.54
N ARG A 277 5.11 -12.05 -16.93
CA ARG A 277 5.89 -10.83 -16.67
C ARG A 277 5.83 -10.40 -15.20
N ALA A 278 4.65 -10.50 -14.59
CA ALA A 278 4.46 -10.27 -13.16
C ALA A 278 5.37 -11.19 -12.32
N ARG A 279 5.46 -12.48 -12.72
CA ARG A 279 6.30 -13.49 -12.07
C ARG A 279 7.79 -13.16 -12.16
N GLN A 280 8.27 -12.69 -13.32
CA GLN A 280 9.67 -12.27 -13.48
C GLN A 280 9.96 -11.02 -12.63
N SER A 281 9.11 -10.01 -12.70
CA SER A 281 9.36 -8.74 -12.01
C SER A 281 9.42 -8.87 -10.49
N MET A 282 8.53 -9.67 -9.88
CA MET A 282 8.53 -9.93 -8.42
C MET A 282 9.80 -10.60 -7.89
N THR A 283 10.58 -11.27 -8.75
CA THR A 283 11.87 -11.84 -8.35
C THR A 283 12.98 -10.79 -8.32
N THR A 284 12.80 -9.66 -9.02
CA THR A 284 13.83 -8.63 -9.26
C THR A 284 13.59 -7.31 -8.54
N THR A 285 12.38 -7.01 -8.04
CA THR A 285 12.07 -5.70 -7.45
C THR A 285 12.82 -5.41 -6.14
N PRO A 286 13.57 -4.29 -6.03
CA PRO A 286 13.92 -3.70 -4.75
C PRO A 286 12.70 -2.96 -4.18
N ILE A 287 12.28 -3.30 -2.96
CA ILE A 287 11.12 -2.69 -2.30
C ILE A 287 11.58 -1.71 -1.21
N THR A 288 10.82 -0.63 -1.08
CA THR A 288 10.92 0.50 -0.15
C THR A 288 11.34 0.12 1.28
N ARG A 289 12.12 1.03 1.90
CA ARG A 289 12.74 0.85 3.22
C ARG A 289 11.68 0.46 4.27
N PRO A 290 11.91 -0.62 5.05
CA PRO A 290 11.06 -0.91 6.20
C PRO A 290 11.13 0.23 7.23
N ARG A 291 10.04 0.45 7.99
CA ARG A 291 10.01 1.24 9.24
C ARG A 291 10.96 0.72 10.35
N PHE A 292 11.88 -0.18 10.00
CA PHE A 292 13.03 -0.62 10.78
C PHE A 292 14.21 -0.83 9.82
N ALA A 293 14.93 0.25 9.52
CA ALA A 293 16.24 0.12 8.91
C ALA A 293 17.25 -0.33 9.98
N PRO A 294 18.07 -1.37 9.76
CA PRO A 294 19.28 -1.53 10.54
C PRO A 294 20.23 -0.36 10.21
N PRO A 295 20.91 0.25 11.21
CA PRO A 295 21.81 1.35 10.93
C PRO A 295 22.94 0.92 9.99
N CYS A 296 23.29 1.82 9.07
CA CYS A 296 24.40 1.70 8.14
C CYS A 296 25.70 1.41 8.92
N ARG A 297 26.42 0.34 8.55
CA ARG A 297 27.74 0.04 9.13
C ARG A 297 28.78 1.02 8.59
N ARG A 298 28.89 2.19 9.22
CA ARG A 298 30.11 3.00 9.24
C ARG A 298 30.22 3.68 10.61
N CYS A 299 30.97 3.02 11.48
CA CYS A 299 31.88 3.59 12.47
C CYS A 299 32.39 2.43 13.33
N ALA A 300 33.53 1.87 12.94
CA ALA A 300 34.33 1.01 13.79
C ALA A 300 35.60 1.79 14.14
N SER A 301 35.59 2.45 15.29
CA SER A 301 36.80 2.78 16.05
C SER A 301 36.43 3.25 17.45
N SER A 302 37.18 2.75 18.42
CA SER A 302 37.27 3.10 19.85
C SER A 302 36.08 2.79 20.77
N GLY A 303 36.21 1.66 21.49
CA GLY A 303 36.41 1.71 22.94
C GLY A 303 35.19 1.92 23.84
N THR A 304 34.74 0.82 24.45
CA THR A 304 34.16 0.68 25.79
C THR A 304 32.96 1.56 26.23
N ALA A 305 31.99 0.84 26.81
CA ALA A 305 30.98 1.27 27.78
C ALA A 305 29.59 1.69 27.24
N ALA A 306 28.61 0.93 27.72
CA ALA A 306 27.18 1.20 27.88
C ALA A 306 26.54 2.31 27.02
N SER A 307 25.61 1.92 26.13
CA SER A 307 24.64 2.83 25.54
C SER A 307 23.23 2.25 25.70
N SER A 308 22.50 2.84 26.63
CA SER A 308 21.05 2.81 26.73
C SER A 308 20.44 3.30 25.41
N TRP A 309 19.49 2.53 24.85
CA TRP A 309 18.75 2.94 23.67
C TRP A 309 17.46 3.63 24.10
N PHE A 310 17.42 4.96 23.92
CA PHE A 310 16.20 5.75 24.05
C PHE A 310 15.29 5.50 22.85
N PHE A 311 14.08 5.00 23.12
CA PHE A 311 12.96 5.01 22.17
C PHE A 311 12.14 6.28 22.40
N SER A 312 12.04 7.14 21.38
CA SER A 312 10.99 8.16 21.35
C SER A 312 9.65 7.47 21.09
N ARG A 313 8.79 7.45 22.10
CA ARG A 313 7.38 7.03 22.01
C ARG A 313 6.54 8.26 21.65
N THR A 314 5.86 8.21 20.51
CA THR A 314 4.65 9.00 20.30
C THR A 314 3.51 8.07 19.90
N VAL A 315 2.61 7.93 20.88
CA VAL A 315 1.24 7.38 20.86
C VAL A 315 1.06 5.86 20.68
N THR A 316 0.49 5.33 21.75
CA THR A 316 0.10 3.96 22.09
C THR A 316 -1.21 3.53 21.44
N ARG A 317 -1.20 2.41 20.70
CA ARG A 317 -2.09 1.22 20.84
C ARG A 317 -1.91 0.36 19.60
N GLY A 318 -1.26 -0.79 19.77
CA GLY A 318 -0.94 -1.70 18.67
C GLY A 318 0.07 -2.76 19.11
N CYS A 319 -0.09 -3.33 20.31
CA CYS A 319 0.84 -4.34 20.80
C CYS A 319 0.14 -5.41 21.65
N ARG A 320 -0.50 -6.36 20.97
CA ARG A 320 -0.68 -7.75 21.47
C ARG A 320 -0.42 -8.85 20.44
N ARG A 321 -0.21 -8.54 19.15
CA ARG A 321 0.11 -9.56 18.11
C ARG A 321 1.61 -9.72 17.82
N CYS A 322 2.47 -8.76 18.19
CA CYS A 322 3.92 -8.86 17.98
C CYS A 322 4.66 -9.67 19.06
N SER A 323 4.00 -10.00 20.18
CA SER A 323 4.61 -10.71 21.32
C SER A 323 4.33 -12.22 21.37
N ARG A 324 3.60 -12.80 20.40
CA ARG A 324 3.30 -14.24 20.36
C ARG A 324 4.20 -15.07 19.43
N THR A 325 5.09 -14.45 18.65
CA THR A 325 6.04 -15.16 17.78
C THR A 325 7.41 -15.44 18.42
N SER A 326 7.59 -15.17 19.71
CA SER A 326 8.87 -15.41 20.42
C SER A 326 8.80 -16.45 21.56
N ARG A 327 7.69 -17.18 21.73
CA ARG A 327 7.59 -18.25 22.74
C ARG A 327 6.87 -19.49 22.24
N VAL A 328 7.46 -20.19 21.26
CA VAL A 328 7.36 -21.66 21.19
C VAL A 328 8.70 -22.18 20.64
N ARG A 329 9.63 -22.53 21.53
CA ARG A 329 10.56 -23.63 21.29
C ARG A 329 10.78 -24.41 22.58
N SER A 330 10.66 -25.72 22.37
CA SER A 330 10.79 -26.88 23.24
C SER A 330 12.07 -26.95 24.07
N PRO A 331 12.09 -27.80 25.11
CA PRO A 331 13.28 -27.99 25.94
C PRO A 331 14.37 -28.78 25.21
N GLN A 332 15.60 -28.29 25.38
CA GLN A 332 16.88 -28.99 25.38
C GLN A 332 17.48 -29.57 24.06
N ARG A 333 18.75 -29.19 23.88
CA ARG A 333 19.87 -29.80 23.12
C ARG A 333 20.05 -29.45 21.63
N THR A 334 20.88 -28.43 21.43
CA THR A 334 22.11 -28.42 20.59
C THR A 334 22.17 -29.34 19.36
N ALA A 335 22.16 -28.74 18.16
CA ALA A 335 23.15 -29.02 17.11
C ALA A 335 23.11 -27.90 16.05
N CYS A 336 24.28 -27.30 15.83
CA CYS A 336 24.58 -26.26 14.87
C CYS A 336 24.85 -26.91 13.50
N TRP A 337 24.08 -26.58 12.45
CA TRP A 337 24.46 -26.88 11.06
C TRP A 337 24.09 -25.71 10.15
N TRP A 338 25.09 -24.91 9.82
CA TRP A 338 25.11 -24.06 8.63
C TRP A 338 25.85 -24.84 7.54
N SER A 339 25.18 -25.14 6.43
CA SER A 339 25.81 -25.65 5.21
C SER A 339 25.56 -24.64 4.09
N THR A 340 26.60 -23.87 3.80
CA THR A 340 26.74 -23.03 2.61
C THR A 340 27.02 -23.92 1.40
N TYR A 341 26.04 -24.03 0.50
CA TYR A 341 26.25 -24.60 -0.83
C TYR A 341 27.16 -23.65 -1.63
N THR A 342 28.40 -24.10 -1.89
CA THR A 342 29.29 -23.51 -2.90
C THR A 342 29.62 -24.60 -3.93
N ALA A 343 29.52 -24.24 -5.21
CA ALA A 343 29.70 -25.13 -6.36
C ALA A 343 31.17 -25.60 -6.51
N PRO A 344 31.45 -26.72 -7.23
CA PRO A 344 32.71 -27.44 -7.13
C PRO A 344 33.78 -26.91 -8.09
N GLY A 345 35.01 -26.74 -7.59
CA GLY A 345 36.15 -26.32 -8.40
C GLY A 345 37.51 -26.65 -7.80
N ARG A 346 38.00 -27.86 -8.14
CA ARG A 346 39.41 -28.34 -8.18
C ARG A 346 40.26 -28.38 -6.90
N ARG A 347 40.74 -29.60 -6.65
CA ARG A 347 41.69 -30.07 -5.63
C ARG A 347 43.12 -29.57 -5.90
N THR A 348 43.85 -29.21 -4.85
CA THR A 348 45.27 -29.56 -4.64
C THR A 348 45.53 -29.83 -3.15
N ARG A 349 46.31 -30.87 -2.86
CA ARG A 349 46.59 -31.49 -1.55
C ARG A 349 47.38 -30.59 -0.57
N PRO A 350 47.30 -30.84 0.76
CA PRO A 350 48.09 -30.13 1.76
C PRO A 350 49.48 -30.76 1.94
N ALA A 351 50.50 -29.93 2.13
CA ALA A 351 51.81 -30.33 2.64
C ALA A 351 51.94 -29.97 4.12
N SER A 352 52.46 -30.92 4.88
CA SER A 352 52.70 -30.92 6.31
C SER A 352 53.96 -30.13 6.71
N ARG A 353 53.96 -29.58 7.94
CA ARG A 353 55.07 -29.49 8.94
C ARG A 353 54.68 -28.45 10.01
N ARG A 354 54.35 -28.89 11.23
CA ARG A 354 55.19 -29.00 12.46
C ARG A 354 55.77 -27.66 12.97
N ALA A 355 55.26 -27.30 14.17
CA ALA A 355 55.92 -26.78 15.38
C ALA A 355 56.89 -25.58 15.27
N THR A 356 56.64 -24.53 16.06
CA THR A 356 57.22 -24.35 17.42
C THR A 356 56.61 -23.14 18.13
N CYS A 357 56.56 -23.21 19.45
CA CYS A 357 56.15 -22.16 20.39
C CYS A 357 57.40 -21.46 20.96
N GLN A 358 57.19 -20.27 21.54
CA GLN A 358 58.09 -19.38 22.29
C GLN A 358 58.88 -18.38 21.42
N THR A 359 58.96 -17.09 21.77
CA THR A 359 58.73 -16.37 23.06
C THR A 359 57.87 -15.13 22.88
#